data_AF-A0A0I9SBL4-F1
#
_entry.id   AF-A0A0I9SBL4-F1
#
_cell.length_a   1.000
_cell.length_b   1.000
_cell.length_c   1.000
_cell.angle_alpha   90.00
_cell.angle_beta   90.00
_cell.angle_gamma   90.00
#
_symmetry.space_group_name_H-M   'P 1'
#
loop_
_entity.id
_entity.type
_entity.pdbx_description
1 polymer ?
#
loop_
_entity_poly.entity_id
_entity_poly.type
_entity_poly.pdbx_seq_one_letter_code
_entity_poly.pdbx_strand_id
1 'polypeptide(L)'
;IFLVNYLNHSELILNLKKIISSCRIIIVIHYVGWYTMKRRNGSYLECLLGKVSTDRDATEKIVYKEFVANKDFFLKADRVVCLSEHTYNLLRNVYGIVEQKIRLLYNGLVDEARILDIEQRKIQKGNLSFKVEDQIILYVGRLNQIKGVYYLI
;
A
#
# COMPACT_ATOMS: atom_id res chain seq x y z
N ILE A 1 20.92 12.14 0.03
CA ILE A 1 20.04 10.95 -0.08
C ILE A 1 18.62 11.48 -0.17
N PHE A 2 17.80 10.98 -1.09
CA PHE A 2 16.40 11.35 -1.26
C PHE A 2 15.51 10.17 -0.83
N LEU A 3 14.66 10.41 0.17
CA LEU A 3 13.66 9.46 0.62
C LEU A 3 12.30 9.85 0.03
N VAL A 4 11.70 8.94 -0.73
CA VAL A 4 10.50 9.20 -1.52
C VAL A 4 9.36 8.33 -1.00
N ASN A 5 8.32 8.95 -0.45
CA ASN A 5 7.18 8.23 0.13
C ASN A 5 6.01 7.99 -0.82
N TYR A 6 6.06 8.59 -2.02
CA TYR A 6 4.97 8.51 -2.99
C TYR A 6 5.53 8.20 -4.37
N LEU A 7 4.81 7.38 -5.13
CA LEU A 7 5.23 6.98 -6.49
C LEU A 7 4.95 8.05 -7.54
N ASN A 8 4.21 9.09 -7.16
CA ASN A 8 3.95 10.26 -7.99
C ASN A 8 5.27 10.99 -8.28
N HIS A 9 5.35 11.61 -9.46
CA HIS A 9 6.52 12.40 -9.89
C HIS A 9 7.83 11.60 -10.00
N SER A 10 7.74 10.30 -10.31
CA SER A 10 8.91 9.46 -10.60
C SER A 10 9.88 10.09 -11.59
N GLU A 11 9.36 10.73 -12.65
CA GLU A 11 10.17 11.42 -13.66
C GLU A 11 11.00 12.57 -13.09
N LEU A 12 10.42 13.43 -12.24
CA LEU A 12 11.14 14.51 -11.56
C LEU A 12 12.29 13.93 -10.73
N ILE A 13 12.00 12.90 -9.95
CA ILE A 13 12.96 12.26 -9.05
C ILE A 13 14.10 11.60 -9.84
N LEU A 14 13.78 10.96 -10.98
CA LEU A 14 14.79 10.38 -11.86
C LEU A 14 15.64 11.45 -12.57
N ASN A 15 15.07 12.60 -12.89
CA ASN A 15 15.83 13.73 -13.43
C ASN A 15 16.78 14.34 -12.41
N LEU A 16 16.46 14.33 -11.11
CA LEU A 16 17.42 14.74 -10.05
C LEU A 16 18.71 13.94 -10.11
N LYS A 17 18.65 12.65 -10.42
CA LYS A 17 19.83 11.77 -10.54
C LYS A 17 20.71 12.11 -11.74
N LYS A 18 20.15 12.75 -12.78
CA LYS A 18 20.92 13.27 -13.93
C LYS A 18 21.68 14.54 -13.56
N ILE A 19 21.12 15.36 -12.68
CA ILE A 19 21.73 16.63 -12.22
C ILE A 19 22.76 16.36 -11.12
N ILE A 20 22.41 15.47 -10.18
CA ILE A 20 23.21 15.14 -9.00
C ILE A 20 23.62 13.66 -9.10
N SER A 21 24.71 13.39 -9.81
CA SER A 21 25.18 12.02 -10.11
C SER A 21 25.47 11.18 -8.87
N SER A 22 25.84 11.81 -7.76
CA SER A 22 26.12 11.16 -6.47
C SER A 22 24.86 10.89 -5.63
N CYS A 23 23.68 11.34 -6.05
CA CYS A 23 22.48 11.20 -5.24
C CYS A 23 22.02 9.75 -5.15
N ARG A 24 21.46 9.38 -3.99
CA ARG A 24 20.84 8.08 -3.75
C ARG A 24 19.35 8.27 -3.58
N ILE A 25 18.55 7.44 -4.26
CA ILE A 25 17.09 7.44 -4.19
C ILE A 25 16.64 6.19 -3.44
N ILE A 26 15.93 6.41 -2.34
CA ILE A 26 15.27 5.37 -1.56
C ILE A 26 13.76 5.60 -1.69
N ILE A 27 13.05 4.63 -2.25
CA ILE A 27 11.58 4.67 -2.36
C ILE A 27 10.99 3.96 -1.15
N VAL A 28 9.95 4.49 -0.54
CA VAL A 28 9.13 3.85 0.50
C VAL A 28 7.73 3.66 -0.06
N ILE A 29 7.31 2.40 -0.19
CA ILE A 29 6.01 2.04 -0.77
C ILE A 29 4.99 1.90 0.35
N HIS A 30 4.12 2.90 0.48
CA HIS A 30 2.96 2.86 1.39
C HIS A 30 1.78 2.10 0.79
N TYR A 31 1.58 2.25 -0.51
CA TYR A 31 0.66 1.49 -1.33
C TYR A 31 1.05 1.67 -2.80
N VAL A 32 0.51 0.80 -3.65
CA VAL A 32 0.56 0.92 -5.11
C VAL A 32 -0.84 1.27 -5.61
N GLY A 33 -0.95 2.27 -6.48
CA GLY A 33 -2.22 2.90 -6.84
C GLY A 33 -3.22 1.93 -7.45
N TRP A 34 -2.76 1.04 -8.33
CA TRP A 34 -3.62 0.08 -9.01
C TRP A 34 -4.37 -0.90 -8.09
N TYR A 35 -3.93 -1.13 -6.84
CA TYR A 35 -4.70 -1.92 -5.85
C TYR A 35 -6.01 -1.26 -5.46
N THR A 36 -6.10 0.07 -5.58
CA THR A 36 -7.32 0.82 -5.22
C THR A 36 -8.41 0.70 -6.27
N MET A 37 -8.11 0.16 -7.44
CA MET A 37 -9.08 -0.06 -8.52
C MET A 37 -9.79 -1.41 -8.29
N LYS A 38 -11.09 -1.46 -8.62
CA LYS A 38 -12.05 -2.55 -8.29
C LYS A 38 -11.43 -3.96 -8.25
N ARG A 39 -11.40 -4.56 -7.05
CA ARG A 39 -11.04 -5.97 -6.78
C ARG A 39 -9.66 -6.43 -7.27
N ARG A 40 -8.69 -5.51 -7.43
CA ARG A 40 -7.36 -5.86 -7.94
C ARG A 40 -6.42 -6.33 -6.83
N ASN A 41 -5.77 -7.46 -7.06
CA ASN A 41 -4.75 -8.05 -6.20
C ASN A 41 -3.53 -8.50 -7.05
N GLY A 42 -2.54 -9.15 -6.42
CA GLY A 42 -1.35 -9.63 -7.13
C GLY A 42 -1.69 -10.58 -8.29
N SER A 43 -2.57 -11.55 -8.06
CA SER A 43 -3.02 -12.50 -9.08
C SER A 43 -3.74 -11.84 -10.25
N TYR A 44 -4.53 -10.79 -10.01
CA TYR A 44 -5.13 -10.00 -11.08
C TYR A 44 -4.06 -9.34 -11.97
N LEU A 45 -3.03 -8.78 -11.35
CA LEU A 45 -1.94 -8.16 -12.11
C LEU A 45 -1.18 -9.22 -12.93
N GLU A 46 -0.88 -10.39 -12.37
CA GLU A 46 -0.26 -11.49 -13.12
C GLU A 46 -1.09 -11.91 -14.33
N CYS A 47 -2.41 -12.07 -14.16
CA CYS A 47 -3.32 -12.35 -15.27
C CYS A 47 -3.28 -11.23 -16.33
N LEU A 48 -3.33 -9.96 -15.92
CA LEU A 48 -3.24 -8.81 -16.81
C LEU A 48 -1.91 -8.78 -17.59
N LEU A 49 -0.80 -9.14 -16.95
CA LEU A 49 0.52 -9.19 -17.59
C LEU A 49 0.61 -10.30 -18.64
N GLY A 50 -0.17 -11.39 -18.49
CA GLY A 50 -0.30 -12.45 -19.49
C GLY A 50 -1.23 -12.12 -20.66
N LYS A 51 -2.07 -11.08 -20.56
CA LYS A 51 -3.00 -10.67 -21.64
C LYS A 51 -2.28 -9.93 -22.77
N VAL A 52 -2.71 -10.21 -24.01
CA VAL A 52 -2.34 -9.41 -25.20
C VAL A 52 -2.88 -7.99 -25.06
N SER A 53 -2.15 -7.00 -25.55
CA SER A 53 -2.49 -5.57 -25.35
C SER A 53 -3.83 -5.15 -25.95
N THR A 54 -4.27 -5.80 -27.04
CA THR A 54 -5.54 -5.54 -27.73
C THR A 54 -6.74 -5.90 -26.87
N ASP A 55 -6.59 -6.89 -25.99
CA ASP A 55 -7.69 -7.47 -25.21
C ASP A 55 -7.89 -6.74 -23.88
N ARG A 56 -7.05 -5.73 -23.60
CA ARG A 56 -7.10 -4.94 -22.37
C ARG A 56 -8.17 -3.87 -22.48
N ASP A 57 -9.06 -3.84 -21.49
CA ASP A 57 -10.01 -2.74 -21.34
C ASP A 57 -9.31 -1.42 -20.97
N ALA A 58 -10.05 -0.30 -20.96
CA ALA A 58 -9.49 1.01 -20.65
C ALA A 58 -8.84 1.08 -19.25
N THR A 59 -9.44 0.42 -18.27
CA THR A 59 -8.95 0.37 -16.89
C THR A 59 -7.71 -0.51 -16.76
N GLU A 60 -7.67 -1.62 -17.50
CA GLU A 60 -6.52 -2.52 -17.61
C GLU A 60 -5.32 -1.85 -18.26
N LYS A 61 -5.55 -1.03 -19.30
CA LYS A 61 -4.51 -0.20 -19.92
C LYS A 61 -3.92 0.80 -18.92
N ILE A 62 -4.74 1.42 -18.08
CA ILE A 62 -4.27 2.33 -17.02
C ILE A 62 -3.39 1.59 -16.01
N VAL A 63 -3.83 0.42 -15.52
CA VAL A 63 -3.02 -0.38 -14.58
C VAL A 63 -1.73 -0.84 -15.19
N TYR A 64 -1.76 -1.31 -16.43
CA TYR A 64 -0.54 -1.73 -17.10
C TYR A 64 0.44 -0.56 -17.25
N LYS A 65 -0.05 0.64 -17.62
CA LYS A 65 0.79 1.84 -17.70
C LYS A 65 1.39 2.20 -16.34
N GLU A 66 0.60 2.17 -15.28
CA GLU A 66 1.07 2.41 -13.91
C GLU A 66 2.10 1.36 -13.47
N PHE A 67 1.86 0.07 -13.77
CA PHE A 67 2.78 -1.02 -13.49
C PHE A 67 4.13 -0.79 -14.17
N VAL A 68 4.13 -0.48 -15.48
CA VAL A 68 5.36 -0.22 -16.24
C VAL A 68 6.12 0.97 -15.67
N ALA A 69 5.43 2.07 -15.37
CA ALA A 69 6.05 3.27 -14.79
C ALA A 69 6.64 3.00 -13.40
N ASN A 70 5.91 2.29 -12.54
CA ASN A 70 6.38 1.89 -11.21
C ASN A 70 7.59 0.95 -11.32
N LYS A 71 7.55 -0.04 -12.22
CA LYS A 71 8.65 -0.99 -12.45
C LYS A 71 9.93 -0.26 -12.85
N ASP A 72 9.83 0.64 -13.84
CA ASP A 72 10.97 1.47 -14.27
C ASP A 72 11.54 2.30 -13.11
N PHE A 73 10.67 2.93 -12.31
CA PHE A 73 11.09 3.73 -11.18
C PHE A 73 11.80 2.90 -10.10
N PHE A 74 11.25 1.75 -9.73
CA PHE A 74 11.85 0.82 -8.77
C PHE A 74 13.21 0.30 -9.23
N LEU A 75 13.36 0.00 -10.52
CA LEU A 75 14.63 -0.47 -11.08
C LEU A 75 15.73 0.60 -11.03
N LYS A 76 15.38 1.87 -11.24
CA LYS A 76 16.33 3.00 -11.22
C LYS A 76 16.67 3.52 -9.81
N ALA A 77 15.83 3.20 -8.83
CA ALA A 77 16.12 3.49 -7.43
C ALA A 77 17.30 2.67 -6.89
N ASP A 78 17.97 3.22 -5.87
CA ASP A 78 19.07 2.56 -5.18
C ASP A 78 18.53 1.52 -4.17
N ARG A 79 17.41 1.85 -3.51
CA ARG A 79 16.68 0.96 -2.60
C ARG A 79 15.18 1.16 -2.73
N VAL A 80 14.42 0.09 -2.45
CA VAL A 80 12.97 0.10 -2.34
C VAL A 80 12.60 -0.49 -0.98
N VAL A 81 11.95 0.31 -0.16
CA VAL A 81 11.42 -0.07 1.15
C VAL A 81 9.93 -0.40 0.98
N CYS A 82 9.51 -1.52 1.55
CA CYS A 82 8.09 -1.90 1.65
C CYS A 82 7.71 -2.14 3.10
N LEU A 83 6.41 -1.99 3.39
CA LEU A 83 5.90 -1.96 4.77
C LEU A 83 5.16 -3.24 5.18
N SER A 84 5.13 -4.25 4.28
CA SER A 84 4.49 -5.53 4.52
C SER A 84 5.14 -6.64 3.69
N GLU A 85 5.07 -7.88 4.19
CA GLU A 85 5.50 -9.06 3.44
C GLU A 85 4.75 -9.23 2.13
N HIS A 86 3.46 -8.87 2.12
CA HIS A 86 2.65 -8.90 0.92
C HIS A 86 3.26 -8.01 -0.18
N THR A 87 3.62 -6.77 0.14
CA THR A 87 4.29 -5.88 -0.81
C THR A 87 5.71 -6.34 -1.14
N TYR A 88 6.43 -6.94 -0.19
CA TYR A 88 7.73 -7.56 -0.45
C TYR A 88 7.63 -8.64 -1.54
N ASN A 89 6.69 -9.57 -1.40
CA ASN A 89 6.45 -10.65 -2.36
C ASN A 89 6.00 -10.11 -3.71
N LEU A 90 5.14 -9.09 -3.73
CA LEU A 90 4.74 -8.40 -4.96
C LEU A 90 5.96 -7.80 -5.70
N LEU A 91 6.86 -7.13 -4.98
CA LEU A 91 8.06 -6.53 -5.58
C LEU A 91 9.00 -7.58 -6.17
N ARG A 92 9.21 -8.67 -5.44
CA ARG A 92 10.08 -9.78 -5.84
C ARG A 92 9.49 -10.55 -7.03
N ASN A 93 8.26 -11.04 -6.88
CA ASN A 93 7.69 -12.05 -7.78
C ASN A 93 7.03 -11.42 -9.01
N VAL A 94 6.39 -10.25 -8.88
CA VAL A 94 5.63 -9.62 -9.96
C VAL A 94 6.40 -8.48 -10.62
N TYR A 95 7.00 -7.59 -9.83
CA TYR A 95 7.83 -6.51 -10.39
C TYR A 95 9.24 -6.99 -10.79
N GLY A 96 9.72 -8.12 -10.27
CA GLY A 96 11.04 -8.65 -10.57
C GLY A 96 12.19 -7.81 -9.99
N ILE A 97 11.97 -7.16 -8.85
CA ILE A 97 13.02 -6.37 -8.18
C ILE A 97 13.93 -7.33 -7.41
N VAL A 98 15.24 -7.20 -7.61
CA VAL A 98 16.24 -8.02 -6.92
C VAL A 98 16.19 -7.80 -5.41
N GLU A 99 16.21 -8.89 -4.64
CA GLU A 99 16.03 -8.88 -3.18
C GLU A 99 17.01 -7.95 -2.47
N GLN A 100 18.24 -7.84 -2.97
CA GLN A 100 19.27 -6.99 -2.38
C GLN A 100 18.87 -5.50 -2.38
N LYS A 101 17.98 -5.07 -3.30
CA LYS A 101 17.41 -3.72 -3.34
C LYS A 101 16.19 -3.54 -2.43
N ILE A 102 15.48 -4.61 -2.10
CA ILE A 102 14.26 -4.56 -1.31
C ILE A 102 14.60 -4.55 0.18
N ARG A 103 13.92 -3.71 0.96
CA ARG A 103 13.99 -3.73 2.43
C ARG A 103 12.56 -3.74 2.99
N LEU A 104 12.26 -4.75 3.80
CA LEU A 104 11.00 -4.80 4.54
C LEU A 104 11.18 -4.06 5.87
N LEU A 105 10.43 -2.98 6.06
CA LEU A 105 10.41 -2.19 7.28
C LEU A 105 8.96 -1.91 7.64
N TYR A 106 8.44 -2.58 8.67
CA TYR A 106 7.07 -2.35 9.13
C TYR A 106 6.93 -0.93 9.71
N ASN A 107 5.75 -0.33 9.51
CA ASN A 107 5.44 0.95 10.15
C ASN A 107 5.44 0.76 11.67
N GLY A 108 6.14 1.65 12.37
CA GLY A 108 6.03 1.78 13.81
C GLY A 108 4.73 2.48 14.20
N LEU A 109 4.24 2.17 15.40
CA LEU A 109 3.23 2.94 16.10
C LEU A 109 3.88 3.43 17.40
N VAL A 110 3.58 4.67 17.80
CA VAL A 110 3.96 5.13 19.14
C VAL A 110 3.11 4.38 20.15
N ASP A 111 3.74 3.79 21.17
CA ASP A 111 3.05 3.02 22.20
C ASP A 111 2.34 3.94 23.20
N GLU A 112 1.30 4.62 22.70
CA GLU A 112 0.46 5.54 23.43
C GLU A 112 -1.00 5.08 23.36
N ALA A 113 -1.61 4.88 24.52
CA ALA A 113 -3.01 4.52 24.61
C ALA A 113 -3.67 5.18 25.82
N ARG A 114 -4.92 5.64 25.63
CA ARG A 114 -5.78 6.01 26.75
C ARG A 114 -6.44 4.77 27.31
N ILE A 115 -5.92 4.28 28.43
CA ILE A 115 -6.52 3.14 29.13
C ILE A 115 -7.67 3.65 30.01
N LEU A 116 -8.89 3.23 29.68
CA LEU A 116 -10.07 3.54 30.48
C LEU A 116 -10.27 2.49 31.59
N ASP A 117 -10.59 2.97 32.78
CA ASP A 117 -11.04 2.12 33.89
C ASP A 117 -12.45 1.55 33.66
N ILE A 118 -12.93 0.69 34.56
CA ILE A 118 -14.20 -0.03 34.42
C ILE A 118 -15.39 0.93 34.38
N GLU A 119 -15.41 1.98 35.20
CA GLU A 119 -16.52 2.93 35.26
C GLU A 119 -16.52 3.84 34.03
N GLN A 120 -15.34 4.29 33.60
CA GLN A 120 -15.19 5.01 32.34
C GLN A 120 -15.66 4.18 31.15
N ARG A 121 -15.36 2.87 31.10
CA ARG A 121 -15.87 1.98 30.06
C ARG A 121 -17.39 1.88 30.07
N LYS A 122 -18.01 1.71 31.26
CA LYS A 122 -19.48 1.67 31.39
C LYS A 122 -20.13 2.96 30.90
N ILE A 123 -19.57 4.11 31.27
CA ILE A 123 -20.03 5.43 30.81
C ILE A 123 -19.94 5.53 29.28
N GLN A 124 -18.82 5.12 28.68
CA GLN A 124 -18.66 5.16 27.22
C GLN A 124 -19.64 4.23 26.49
N LYS A 125 -19.93 3.03 27.03
CA LYS A 125 -20.96 2.15 26.47
C LYS A 125 -22.34 2.80 26.51
N GLY A 126 -22.70 3.38 27.67
CA GLY A 126 -23.97 4.09 27.84
C GLY A 126 -24.12 5.29 26.88
N ASN A 127 -23.05 6.06 26.66
CA ASN A 127 -23.03 7.17 25.70
C ASN A 127 -23.27 6.71 24.26
N LEU A 128 -22.92 5.47 23.93
CA LEU A 128 -23.18 4.83 22.63
C LEU A 128 -24.48 4.02 22.62
N SER A 129 -25.32 4.17 23.66
CA SER A 129 -26.61 3.46 23.83
C SER A 129 -26.49 1.94 23.95
N PHE A 130 -25.32 1.43 24.32
CA PHE A 130 -25.13 0.02 24.67
C PHE A 130 -25.35 -0.20 26.18
N LYS A 131 -25.89 -1.36 26.53
CA LYS A 131 -25.98 -1.83 27.91
C LYS A 131 -24.63 -2.32 28.41
N VAL A 132 -24.49 -2.46 29.73
CA VAL A 132 -23.22 -2.87 30.36
C VAL A 132 -22.85 -4.31 29.95
N GLU A 133 -23.85 -5.17 29.81
CA GLU A 133 -23.76 -6.57 29.44
C GLU A 133 -23.55 -6.82 27.93
N ASP A 134 -23.81 -5.83 27.08
CA ASP A 134 -23.73 -6.02 25.62
C ASP A 134 -22.30 -6.38 25.17
N GLN A 135 -22.18 -7.36 24.27
CA GLN A 135 -20.94 -7.57 23.54
C GLN A 135 -20.84 -6.57 22.39
N ILE A 136 -19.73 -5.84 22.31
CA ILE A 136 -19.50 -4.85 21.26
C ILE A 136 -18.58 -5.45 20.20
N ILE A 137 -19.07 -5.54 18.98
CA ILE A 137 -18.25 -5.77 17.78
C ILE A 137 -18.02 -4.40 17.15
N LEU A 138 -16.75 -4.01 17.01
CA LEU A 138 -16.37 -2.73 16.43
C LEU A 138 -15.61 -2.95 15.12
N TYR A 139 -16.11 -2.32 14.06
CA TYR A 139 -15.40 -2.20 12.79
C TYR A 139 -14.96 -0.74 12.59
N VAL A 140 -13.66 -0.52 12.38
CA VAL A 140 -13.09 0.80 12.13
C VAL A 140 -12.24 0.77 10.86
N GLY A 141 -12.56 1.65 9.92
CA GLY A 141 -11.77 1.81 8.71
C GLY A 141 -12.48 2.65 7.65
N ARG A 142 -11.76 2.97 6.57
CA ARG A 142 -12.36 3.58 5.38
C ARG A 142 -13.44 2.65 4.82
N LEU A 143 -14.59 3.21 4.45
CA LEU A 143 -15.69 2.48 3.80
C LEU A 143 -15.33 2.18 2.35
N ASN A 144 -14.47 1.18 2.14
CA ASN A 144 -14.12 0.71 0.82
C ASN A 144 -14.05 -0.82 0.78
N GLN A 145 -14.12 -1.36 -0.43
CA GLN A 145 -14.17 -2.80 -0.65
C GLN A 145 -12.95 -3.54 -0.10
N ILE A 146 -11.75 -2.92 -0.14
CA ILE A 146 -10.50 -3.52 0.36
C ILE A 146 -10.55 -3.74 1.87
N LYS A 147 -11.31 -2.91 2.60
CA LYS A 147 -11.50 -3.06 4.04
C LYS A 147 -12.56 -4.11 4.40
N GLY A 148 -13.16 -4.77 3.41
CA GLY A 148 -14.03 -5.92 3.65
C GLY A 148 -15.42 -5.56 4.18
N VAL A 149 -15.86 -4.30 4.03
CA VAL A 149 -17.15 -3.82 4.53
C VAL A 149 -18.34 -4.68 4.06
N TYR A 150 -18.28 -5.26 2.86
CA TYR A 150 -19.33 -6.15 2.33
C TYR A 150 -19.38 -7.53 2.98
N TYR A 151 -18.33 -7.95 3.69
CA TYR A 151 -18.32 -9.21 4.45
C TYR A 151 -18.79 -9.01 5.90
N LEU A 152 -18.92 -7.76 6.33
CA LEU A 152 -19.34 -7.39 7.68
C LEU A 152 -20.88 -7.38 7.84
N ILE A 153 -21.59 -7.09 6.74
CA ILE A 153 -23.06 -7.00 6.65
C ILE A 153 -23.58 -8.33 6.09
#